data_AF-A0A3S4W3T8-F1
#
_entry.id   AF-A0A3S4W3T8-F1
#
_cell.length_a   1.000
_cell.length_b   1.000
_cell.length_c   1.000
_cell.angle_alpha   90.00
_cell.angle_beta   90.00
_cell.angle_gamma   90.00
#
_symmetry.space_group_name_H-M   'P 1'
#
loop_
_entity.id
_entity.type
_entity.pdbx_description
1 polymer ?
#
loop_
_entity_poly.entity_id
_entity_poly.type
_entity_poly.pdbx_seq_one_letter_code
_entity_poly.pdbx_strand_id
1 'polypeptide(L)'
;MGNISNSDEPVLARIHSECLTGDALHSLKCDCGFQLATALRQIEEEGRGVLIYHREEGRGIGLINKIRAYSLQDQGMDTIEANLALGFKADERNFEVCADMFELLGVKKVRLMTNNPEKVETMKKAGINVVERVPLNVGENRYNTKYLDTKAKKWGITLCITTKNI
;
A
#
# COMPACT_ATOMS: atom_id res chain seq x y z
N MET A 1 14.57 -5.97 -7.71
CA MET A 1 15.68 -6.84 -7.25
C MET A 1 15.65 -8.12 -8.06
N GLY A 2 16.81 -8.72 -8.32
CA GLY A 2 16.92 -9.89 -9.20
C GLY A 2 16.67 -9.59 -10.68
N ASN A 3 16.65 -10.63 -11.51
CA ASN A 3 16.35 -10.52 -12.94
C ASN A 3 14.83 -10.66 -13.17
N ILE A 4 14.21 -9.54 -13.56
CA ILE A 4 12.76 -9.44 -13.82
C ILE A 4 12.42 -9.43 -15.31
N SER A 5 13.43 -9.42 -16.17
CA SER A 5 13.30 -9.18 -17.62
C SER A 5 12.71 -10.39 -18.37
N ASN A 6 11.75 -10.14 -19.27
CA ASN A 6 11.31 -11.06 -20.35
C ASN A 6 11.08 -12.52 -19.95
N SER A 7 10.54 -12.75 -18.76
CA SER A 7 10.08 -14.08 -18.33
C SER A 7 8.56 -14.13 -18.31
N ASP A 8 7.99 -15.24 -18.79
CA ASP A 8 6.56 -15.52 -18.65
C ASP A 8 6.15 -15.89 -17.21
N GLU A 9 7.12 -16.04 -16.32
CA GLU A 9 6.92 -16.30 -14.89
C GLU A 9 6.45 -15.04 -14.16
N PRO A 10 5.36 -15.15 -13.38
CA PRO A 10 4.86 -14.05 -12.57
C PRO A 10 5.94 -13.46 -11.64
N VAL A 11 5.98 -12.12 -11.55
CA VAL A 11 6.93 -11.39 -10.72
C VAL A 11 6.27 -10.99 -9.41
N LEU A 12 6.93 -11.23 -8.28
CA LEU A 12 6.49 -10.69 -6.99
C LEU A 12 6.58 -9.16 -7.02
N ALA A 13 5.48 -8.47 -6.77
CA ALA A 13 5.49 -7.01 -6.79
C ALA A 13 4.70 -6.36 -5.67
N ARG A 14 5.16 -5.17 -5.26
CA ARG A 14 4.47 -4.27 -4.34
C ARG A 14 4.26 -2.92 -5.02
N ILE A 15 3.03 -2.42 -4.96
CA ILE A 15 2.71 -1.02 -5.28
C ILE A 15 2.51 -0.27 -3.97
N HIS A 16 3.48 0.56 -3.60
CA HIS A 16 3.48 1.35 -2.38
C HIS A 16 3.17 2.81 -2.72
N SER A 17 2.05 3.34 -2.21
CA SER A 17 1.78 4.77 -2.34
C SER A 17 2.61 5.53 -1.31
N GLU A 18 3.32 6.55 -1.77
CA GLU A 18 4.16 7.42 -0.96
C GLU A 18 3.43 7.92 0.29
N CYS A 19 4.12 7.82 1.42
CA CYS A 19 3.66 8.36 2.69
C CYS A 19 4.87 8.91 3.45
N LEU A 20 5.26 10.16 3.19
CA LEU A 20 6.43 10.82 3.79
C LEU A 20 6.47 10.65 5.31
N THR A 21 5.32 10.84 5.97
CA THR A 21 5.20 10.73 7.42
C THR A 21 5.55 9.33 7.92
N GLY A 22 5.09 8.28 7.24
CA GLY A 22 5.35 6.90 7.65
C GLY A 22 6.72 6.40 7.17
N ASP A 23 7.07 6.72 5.93
CA ASP A 23 8.19 6.12 5.21
C ASP A 23 9.53 6.75 5.60
N ALA A 24 9.57 8.05 5.91
CA ALA A 24 10.81 8.76 6.26
C ALA A 24 10.81 9.34 7.69
N LEU A 25 9.66 9.77 8.19
CA LEU A 25 9.55 10.45 9.50
C LEU A 25 9.16 9.51 10.65
N HIS A 26 9.12 8.20 10.41
CA HIS A 26 8.82 7.16 11.42
C HIS A 26 7.50 7.42 12.19
N SER A 27 6.49 7.97 11.51
CA SER A 27 5.19 8.25 12.13
C SER A 27 4.52 6.96 12.61
N LEU A 28 4.09 6.97 13.87
CA LEU A 28 3.29 5.89 14.47
C LEU A 28 1.80 6.02 14.17
N LYS A 29 1.35 7.11 13.50
CA LYS A 29 -0.07 7.32 13.14
C LYS A 29 -0.52 6.44 11.97
N CYS A 30 0.41 5.81 11.25
CA CYS A 30 0.13 4.93 10.12
C CYS A 30 1.12 3.77 10.04
N ASP A 31 0.77 2.75 9.28
CA ASP A 31 1.57 1.54 9.07
C ASP A 31 2.44 1.57 7.79
N CYS A 32 2.49 2.70 7.07
CA CYS A 32 3.14 2.80 5.76
C CYS A 32 4.63 2.45 5.79
N GLY A 33 5.41 3.00 6.73
CA GLY A 33 6.84 2.69 6.83
C GLY A 33 7.12 1.22 7.12
N PHE A 34 6.31 0.59 7.97
CA PHE A 34 6.40 -0.84 8.22
C PHE A 34 6.06 -1.67 6.97
N GLN A 35 5.01 -1.28 6.23
CA GLN A 35 4.64 -1.94 4.98
C GLN A 35 5.73 -1.83 3.91
N LEU A 36 6.39 -0.68 3.81
CA LEU A 36 7.50 -0.45 2.89
C LEU A 36 8.69 -1.37 3.23
N ALA A 37 9.11 -1.36 4.50
CA ALA A 37 10.23 -2.17 4.97
C ALA A 37 9.96 -3.68 4.82
N THR A 38 8.76 -4.15 5.17
CA THR A 38 8.37 -5.55 5.01
C THR A 38 8.33 -5.96 3.54
N ALA A 39 7.79 -5.11 2.64
CA ALA A 39 7.71 -5.44 1.23
C ALA A 39 9.10 -5.55 0.59
N LEU A 40 10.02 -4.66 0.95
CA LEU A 40 11.42 -4.74 0.49
C LEU A 40 12.08 -6.03 0.97
N ARG A 41 11.90 -6.40 2.25
CA ARG A 41 12.43 -7.65 2.81
C ARG A 41 11.87 -8.89 2.08
N GLN A 42 10.55 -8.94 1.85
CA GLN A 42 9.95 -10.07 1.14
C GLN A 42 10.45 -10.19 -0.31
N ILE A 43 10.66 -9.06 -1.00
CA ILE A 43 11.25 -9.05 -2.35
C ILE A 43 12.70 -9.54 -2.33
N GLU A 44 13.47 -9.16 -1.30
CA GLU A 44 14.83 -9.63 -1.10
C GLU A 44 14.89 -11.14 -0.83
N GLU A 45 14.04 -11.65 0.07
CA GLU A 45 13.91 -13.07 0.41
C GLU A 45 13.48 -13.93 -0.80
N GLU A 46 12.57 -13.42 -1.64
CA GLU A 46 12.18 -14.06 -2.90
C GLU A 46 13.33 -14.06 -3.93
N GLY A 47 14.30 -13.15 -3.81
CA GLY A 47 15.42 -12.97 -4.74
C GLY A 47 15.03 -12.34 -6.09
N ARG A 48 13.74 -12.21 -6.39
CA ARG A 48 13.19 -11.64 -7.63
C ARG A 48 11.89 -10.89 -7.37
N GLY A 49 11.88 -9.58 -7.60
CA GLY A 49 10.67 -8.78 -7.46
C GLY A 49 10.83 -7.29 -7.72
N VAL A 50 9.69 -6.59 -7.73
CA VAL A 50 9.59 -5.16 -8.04
C VAL A 50 8.83 -4.43 -6.94
N LEU A 51 9.36 -3.29 -6.50
CA LEU A 51 8.60 -2.32 -5.71
C LEU A 51 8.39 -1.07 -6.55
N ILE A 52 7.13 -0.74 -6.82
CA ILE A 52 6.74 0.54 -7.41
C ILE A 52 6.44 1.50 -6.27
N TYR A 53 7.24 2.55 -6.16
CA TYR A 53 7.01 3.66 -5.24
C TYR A 53 6.19 4.75 -5.94
N HIS A 54 4.87 4.66 -5.78
CA HIS A 54 3.91 5.52 -6.45
C HIS A 54 3.77 6.85 -5.70
N ARG A 55 4.26 7.93 -6.31
CA ARG A 55 4.42 9.26 -5.69
C ARG A 55 3.13 10.08 -5.64
N GLU A 56 2.05 9.45 -5.16
CA GLU A 56 0.76 10.07 -4.91
C GLU A 56 0.43 10.06 -3.41
N GLU A 57 1.04 11.00 -2.70
CA GLU A 57 0.86 11.21 -1.26
C GLU A 57 -0.61 11.49 -0.91
N GLY A 58 -1.03 11.03 0.27
CA GLY A 58 -2.35 11.34 0.83
C GLY A 58 -3.54 10.75 0.04
N ARG A 59 -3.33 9.74 -0.81
CA ARG A 59 -4.33 9.22 -1.77
C ARG A 59 -4.64 10.20 -2.92
N GLY A 60 -3.60 10.87 -3.42
CA GLY A 60 -3.70 11.78 -4.56
C GLY A 60 -4.00 13.24 -4.19
N ILE A 61 -4.36 13.53 -2.93
CA ILE A 61 -4.64 14.91 -2.48
C ILE A 61 -3.37 15.69 -2.10
N GLY A 62 -2.23 15.01 -1.96
CA GLY A 62 -0.94 15.60 -1.58
C GLY A 62 -0.76 15.83 -0.08
N LEU A 63 0.49 16.10 0.32
CA LEU A 63 0.89 16.20 1.74
C LEU A 63 0.18 17.34 2.49
N ILE A 64 0.05 18.51 1.88
CA ILE A 64 -0.56 19.68 2.52
C ILE A 64 -2.01 19.38 2.88
N ASN A 65 -2.76 18.77 1.97
CA ASN A 65 -4.16 18.44 2.21
C ASN A 65 -4.30 17.26 3.18
N LYS A 66 -3.37 16.31 3.20
CA LYS A 66 -3.29 15.28 4.24
C LYS A 66 -3.13 15.88 5.64
N ILE A 67 -2.27 16.90 5.79
CA ILE A 67 -2.09 17.61 7.07
C ILE A 67 -3.39 18.34 7.46
N ARG A 68 -4.06 18.99 6.50
CA ARG A 68 -5.38 19.62 6.74
C ARG A 68 -6.42 18.58 7.17
N ALA A 69 -6.45 17.42 6.51
CA ALA A 69 -7.36 16.33 6.85
C ALA A 69 -7.08 15.79 8.26
N TYR A 70 -5.81 15.72 8.69
CA TYR A 70 -5.48 15.39 10.08
C TYR A 70 -5.98 16.44 11.07
N SER A 71 -5.90 17.73 10.75
CA SER A 71 -6.45 18.78 11.61
C SER A 71 -7.97 18.66 11.79
N LEU A 72 -8.69 18.21 10.75
CA LEU A 72 -10.13 17.92 10.82
C LEU A 72 -10.43 16.63 11.59
N GLN A 73 -9.59 15.61 11.44
CA GLN A 73 -9.71 14.35 12.20
C GLN A 73 -9.46 14.57 13.69
N ASP A 74 -8.52 15.45 14.05
CA ASP A 74 -8.27 15.84 15.45
C ASP A 74 -9.48 16.59 16.05
N GLN A 75 -10.39 17.12 15.22
CA GLN A 75 -11.68 17.70 15.62
C GLN A 75 -12.83 16.68 15.65
N GLY A 76 -12.55 15.40 15.36
CA GLY A 76 -13.50 14.30 15.48
C GLY A 76 -14.04 13.75 14.16
N MET A 77 -13.70 14.33 13.00
CA MET A 77 -14.11 13.79 11.70
C MET A 77 -13.39 12.47 11.39
N ASP A 78 -14.05 11.58 10.65
CA ASP A 78 -13.35 10.44 10.07
C ASP A 78 -12.57 10.81 8.79
N THR A 79 -11.79 9.87 8.25
CA THR A 79 -10.95 10.12 7.06
C THR A 79 -11.76 10.46 5.81
N ILE A 80 -12.97 9.90 5.65
CA ILE A 80 -13.83 10.15 4.49
C ILE A 80 -14.48 11.53 4.64
N GLU A 81 -15.04 11.82 5.82
CA GLU A 81 -15.63 13.12 6.15
C GLU A 81 -14.63 14.26 5.98
N ALA A 82 -13.41 14.08 6.49
CA ALA A 82 -12.34 15.08 6.35
C ALA A 82 -11.97 15.33 4.89
N ASN A 83 -11.90 14.29 4.05
CA ASN A 83 -11.60 14.43 2.63
C ASN A 83 -12.74 15.14 1.87
N LEU A 84 -13.99 14.77 2.15
CA LEU A 84 -15.17 15.41 1.57
C LEU A 84 -15.29 16.87 1.98
N ALA A 85 -15.03 17.19 3.25
CA ALA A 85 -15.01 18.57 3.76
C ALA A 85 -13.93 19.43 3.08
N LEU A 86 -12.84 18.80 2.63
CA LEU A 86 -11.79 19.46 1.85
C LEU A 86 -12.05 19.47 0.33
N GLY A 87 -13.17 18.92 -0.13
CA GLY A 87 -13.57 18.90 -1.54
C GLY A 87 -12.96 17.77 -2.38
N PHE A 88 -12.41 16.72 -1.76
CA PHE A 88 -11.78 15.59 -2.44
C PHE A 88 -12.65 14.32 -2.36
N LYS A 89 -12.50 13.41 -3.32
CA LYS A 89 -13.03 12.04 -3.18
C LYS A 89 -12.25 11.28 -2.10
N ALA A 90 -12.79 10.12 -1.70
CA ALA A 90 -12.13 9.24 -0.73
C ALA A 90 -10.78 8.68 -1.21
N ASP A 91 -10.57 8.62 -2.53
CA ASP A 91 -9.35 8.18 -3.21
C ASP A 91 -9.30 8.80 -4.62
N GLU A 92 -8.28 9.60 -4.92
CA GLU A 92 -8.07 10.23 -6.24
C GLU A 92 -6.83 9.66 -6.96
N ARG A 93 -6.33 8.50 -6.52
CA ARG A 93 -5.09 7.94 -7.08
C ARG A 93 -5.27 7.42 -8.49
N ASN A 94 -4.29 7.71 -9.35
CA ASN A 94 -4.19 7.10 -10.67
C ASN A 94 -3.18 5.94 -10.66
N PHE A 95 -3.70 4.72 -10.79
CA PHE A 95 -2.87 3.50 -10.86
C PHE A 95 -2.50 3.08 -12.29
N GLU A 96 -3.01 3.74 -13.34
CA GLU A 96 -2.63 3.48 -14.74
C GLU A 96 -1.14 3.73 -14.94
N VAL A 97 -0.59 4.76 -14.28
CA VAL A 97 0.86 5.04 -14.26
C VAL A 97 1.66 3.86 -13.71
N CYS A 98 1.11 3.09 -12.76
CA CYS A 98 1.77 1.88 -12.27
C CYS A 98 1.75 0.75 -13.30
N ALA A 99 0.72 0.68 -14.16
CA ALA A 99 0.67 -0.27 -15.27
C ALA A 99 1.73 0.07 -16.32
N ASP A 100 1.86 1.35 -16.69
CA ASP A 100 2.90 1.82 -17.61
C ASP A 100 4.30 1.48 -17.09
N MET A 101 4.54 1.63 -15.78
CA MET A 101 5.80 1.24 -15.15
C MET A 101 6.07 -0.25 -15.27
N PHE A 102 5.08 -1.13 -15.07
CA PHE A 102 5.26 -2.57 -15.27
C PHE A 102 5.54 -2.92 -16.72
N GLU A 103 4.89 -2.25 -17.68
CA GLU A 103 5.13 -2.44 -19.11
C GLU A 103 6.57 -2.03 -19.48
N LEU A 104 7.03 -0.86 -19.04
CA LEU A 104 8.41 -0.40 -19.26
C LEU A 104 9.46 -1.33 -18.63
N LEU A 105 9.13 -1.99 -17.51
CA LEU A 105 9.98 -2.99 -16.86
C LEU A 105 9.88 -4.38 -17.53
N GLY A 106 9.00 -4.57 -18.52
CA GLY A 106 8.77 -5.85 -19.19
C GLY A 106 8.05 -6.89 -18.33
N VAL A 107 7.36 -6.47 -17.26
CA VAL A 107 6.67 -7.37 -16.31
C VAL A 107 5.24 -7.61 -16.76
N LYS A 108 4.96 -8.81 -17.28
CA LYS A 108 3.66 -9.16 -17.87
C LYS A 108 2.64 -9.76 -16.90
N LYS A 109 3.10 -10.39 -15.81
CA LYS A 109 2.26 -11.07 -14.82
C LYS A 109 2.75 -10.71 -13.43
N VAL A 110 1.83 -10.30 -12.56
CA VAL A 110 2.16 -9.77 -11.23
C VAL A 110 1.56 -10.65 -10.13
N ARG A 111 2.40 -11.06 -9.18
CA ARG A 111 2.00 -11.60 -7.88
C ARG A 111 1.98 -10.42 -6.90
N LEU A 112 0.78 -9.86 -6.65
CA LEU A 112 0.64 -8.58 -5.97
C LEU A 112 0.64 -8.74 -4.45
N MET A 113 1.60 -8.11 -3.77
CA MET A 113 1.65 -8.03 -2.30
C MET A 113 0.62 -7.02 -1.76
N THR A 114 -0.52 -7.52 -1.27
CA THR A 114 -1.59 -6.70 -0.66
C THR A 114 -2.51 -7.51 0.27
N ASN A 115 -2.88 -6.92 1.41
CA ASN A 115 -3.91 -7.47 2.31
C ASN A 115 -5.32 -6.95 1.98
N ASN A 116 -5.43 -5.92 1.13
CA ASN A 116 -6.72 -5.40 0.69
C ASN A 116 -7.14 -6.13 -0.61
N PRO A 117 -8.23 -6.93 -0.62
CA PRO A 117 -8.75 -7.57 -1.82
C PRO A 117 -9.25 -6.56 -2.86
N GLU A 118 -9.85 -5.45 -2.43
CA GLU A 118 -10.34 -4.41 -3.36
C GLU A 118 -9.19 -3.81 -4.17
N LYS A 119 -8.00 -3.70 -3.57
CA LYS A 119 -6.80 -3.21 -4.27
C LYS A 119 -6.45 -4.10 -5.47
N VAL A 120 -6.66 -5.41 -5.39
CA VAL A 120 -6.43 -6.32 -6.52
C VAL A 120 -7.32 -5.94 -7.70
N GLU A 121 -8.61 -5.71 -7.43
CA GLU A 121 -9.57 -5.35 -8.47
C GLU A 121 -9.30 -3.94 -9.04
N THR A 122 -8.90 -2.99 -8.21
CA THR A 122 -8.46 -1.65 -8.67
C THR A 122 -7.22 -1.76 -9.57
N MET A 123 -6.23 -2.59 -9.22
CA MET A 123 -5.03 -2.76 -10.04
C MET A 123 -5.36 -3.41 -11.39
N LYS A 124 -6.23 -4.42 -11.41
CA LYS A 124 -6.70 -5.05 -12.65
C LYS A 124 -7.42 -4.05 -13.56
N LYS A 125 -8.30 -3.22 -13.00
CA LYS A 125 -9.00 -2.16 -13.74
C LYS A 125 -8.04 -1.11 -14.31
N ALA A 126 -6.94 -0.83 -13.62
CA ALA A 126 -5.89 0.07 -14.07
C ALA A 126 -4.95 -0.55 -15.14
N GLY A 127 -5.22 -1.78 -15.61
CA GLY A 127 -4.44 -2.44 -16.66
C GLY A 127 -3.34 -3.38 -16.15
N ILE A 128 -3.22 -3.62 -14.84
CA ILE A 128 -2.17 -4.48 -14.27
C ILE A 128 -2.66 -5.94 -14.26
N ASN A 129 -1.93 -6.83 -14.92
CA ASN A 129 -2.24 -8.26 -14.95
C ASN A 129 -1.84 -8.97 -13.64
N VAL A 130 -2.69 -8.84 -12.63
CA VAL A 130 -2.52 -9.51 -11.32
C VAL A 130 -3.01 -10.96 -11.42
N VAL A 131 -2.07 -11.91 -11.34
CA VAL A 131 -2.35 -13.35 -11.45
C VAL A 131 -2.44 -14.05 -10.08
N GLU A 132 -1.89 -13.42 -9.04
CA GLU A 132 -1.88 -13.95 -7.67
C GLU A 132 -1.92 -12.80 -6.67
N ARG A 133 -2.62 -12.99 -5.55
CA ARG A 133 -2.57 -12.09 -4.39
C ARG A 133 -1.68 -12.72 -3.32
N VAL A 134 -0.60 -12.03 -2.96
CA VAL A 134 0.32 -12.43 -1.89
C VAL A 134 0.05 -11.57 -0.65
N PRO A 135 -0.17 -12.17 0.54
CA PRO A 135 -0.32 -11.40 1.77
C PRO A 135 0.96 -10.63 2.13
N LEU A 136 0.81 -9.39 2.60
CA LEU A 136 1.90 -8.59 3.15
C LEU A 136 1.88 -8.68 4.68
N ASN A 137 2.78 -9.48 5.24
CA ASN A 137 2.83 -9.73 6.69
C ASN A 137 3.61 -8.63 7.40
N VAL A 138 2.95 -7.49 7.61
CA VAL A 138 3.45 -6.42 8.49
C VAL A 138 3.26 -6.90 9.93
N GLY A 139 4.34 -7.36 10.57
CA GLY A 139 4.29 -7.88 11.93
C GLY A 139 3.60 -6.92 12.91
N GLU A 140 2.92 -7.48 13.90
CA GLU A 140 2.29 -6.71 14.97
C GLU A 140 3.35 -6.11 15.90
N ASN A 141 3.18 -4.84 16.28
CA ASN A 141 3.92 -4.23 17.38
C ASN A 141 2.93 -3.62 18.38
N ARG A 142 3.36 -3.41 19.63
CA ARG A 142 2.51 -2.89 20.72
C ARG A 142 1.83 -1.53 20.46
N TYR A 143 2.29 -0.79 19.46
CA TYR A 143 1.75 0.52 19.05
C TYR A 143 0.81 0.43 17.84
N ASN A 144 0.86 -0.65 17.04
CA ASN A 144 0.05 -0.79 15.83
C ASN A 144 -1.22 -1.64 16.01
N THR A 145 -1.35 -2.39 17.10
CA THR A 145 -2.44 -3.36 17.32
C THR A 145 -3.83 -2.70 17.28
N LYS A 146 -4.02 -1.61 18.04
CA LYS A 146 -5.29 -0.83 18.04
C LYS A 146 -5.61 -0.22 16.67
N TYR A 147 -4.60 0.21 15.92
CA TYR A 147 -4.78 0.82 14.60
C TYR A 147 -5.17 -0.25 13.57
N LEU A 148 -4.46 -1.39 13.56
CA LEU A 148 -4.72 -2.53 12.68
C LEU A 148 -6.12 -3.12 12.92
N ASP A 149 -6.54 -3.25 14.19
CA ASP A 149 -7.89 -3.71 14.55
C ASP A 149 -8.99 -2.80 14.00
N THR A 150 -8.79 -1.48 14.11
CA THR A 150 -9.75 -0.48 13.61
C THR A 150 -9.83 -0.53 12.08
N LYS A 151 -8.68 -0.71 11.41
CA LYS A 151 -8.57 -0.80 9.96
C LYS A 151 -9.21 -2.09 9.43
N ALA A 152 -8.99 -3.23 10.10
CA ALA A 152 -9.60 -4.51 9.76
C ALA A 152 -11.13 -4.47 9.86
N LYS A 153 -11.67 -3.87 10.93
CA LYS A 153 -13.13 -3.74 11.13
C LYS A 153 -13.82 -2.81 10.13
N LYS A 154 -13.19 -1.68 9.75
CA LYS A 154 -13.81 -0.67 8.86
C LYS A 154 -13.57 -0.91 7.37
N TRP A 155 -12.49 -1.61 6.98
CA TRP A 155 -12.03 -1.70 5.58
C TRP A 155 -11.87 -3.14 5.06
N GLY A 156 -12.37 -4.14 5.79
CA GLY A 156 -12.35 -5.55 5.34
C GLY A 156 -10.94 -6.14 5.15
N ILE A 157 -9.92 -5.57 5.81
CA ILE A 157 -8.53 -6.01 5.69
C ILE A 157 -8.33 -7.31 6.49
N THR A 158 -7.87 -8.38 5.83
CA THR A 158 -7.47 -9.61 6.52
C THR A 158 -6.11 -9.40 7.19
N LEU A 159 -6.06 -9.50 8.52
CA LEU A 159 -4.83 -9.54 9.29
C LEU A 159 -4.29 -10.96 9.29
N CYS A 160 -3.07 -11.16 8.80
CA CYS A 160 -2.38 -12.45 8.93
C CYS A 160 -1.63 -12.44 10.26
N ILE A 161 -2.22 -13.05 11.28
CA ILE A 161 -1.67 -13.10 12.65
C ILE A 161 -0.56 -14.15 12.67
N THR A 162 0.70 -13.73 12.63
CA THR A 162 1.81 -14.60 13.02
C THR A 162 2.14 -14.32 14.48
N THR A 163 1.60 -15.14 15.37
CA THR A 163 2.02 -15.22 16.77
C THR A 163 3.49 -15.62 16.82
N LYS A 164 4.40 -14.66 16.95
CA LYS A 164 5.74 -14.95 17.45
C LYS A 164 5.65 -15.05 18.97
N ASN A 165 5.58 -16.29 19.46
CA ASN A 165 5.94 -16.60 20.84
C ASN A 165 7.39 -16.14 21.06
N ILE A 166 7.57 -15.16 21.94
CA ILE A 166 8.81 -14.91 22.66
C ILE A 166 8.51 -15.22 24.13
#